data_AF-A0A8T5P341-F1
#
_entry.id   AF-A0A8T5P341-F1
#
_cell.length_a   1.000
_cell.length_b   1.000
_cell.length_c   1.000
_cell.angle_alpha   90.00
_cell.angle_beta   90.00
_cell.angle_gamma   90.00
#
_symmetry.space_group_name_H-M   'P 1'
#
loop_
_entity.id
_entity.type
_entity.pdbx_description
1 polymer ?
#
loop_
_entity_poly.entity_id
_entity_poly.type
_entity_poly.pdbx_seq_one_letter_code
_entity_poly.pdbx_strand_id
1 'polypeptide(L)' 'MNPIETEILKVARNGKIDCARALAIAKELKVPPRDVGKAIDGLGIRICNCQLGCFE' A
#
# COMPACT_ATOMS: atom_id res chain seq x y z
N MET A 1 3.40 -16.21 4.22
CA MET A 1 2.52 -15.29 3.47
C MET A 1 1.99 -14.28 4.45
N ASN A 2 2.39 -13.02 4.31
CA ASN A 2 1.94 -11.98 5.22
C ASN A 2 0.54 -11.51 4.78
N PRO A 3 -0.39 -11.26 5.72
CA PRO A 3 -1.76 -10.85 5.37
C PRO A 3 -1.81 -9.51 4.62
N ILE A 4 -0.77 -8.68 4.77
CA ILE A 4 -0.64 -7.37 4.14
C ILE A 4 -0.55 -7.48 2.61
N GLU A 5 0.23 -8.44 2.10
CA GLU A 5 0.49 -8.60 0.66
C GLU A 5 -0.77 -8.98 -0.11
N THR A 6 -1.59 -9.86 0.48
CA THR A 6 -2.86 -10.29 -0.10
C THR A 6 -3.83 -9.12 -0.29
N GLU A 7 -3.93 -8.23 0.70
CA GLU A 7 -4.79 -7.05 0.56
C GLU A 7 -4.24 -6.06 -0.45
N ILE A 8 -2.92 -5.85 -0.48
CA ILE A 8 -2.28 -5.02 -1.50
C ILE A 8 -2.60 -5.56 -2.90
N LEU A 9 -2.44 -6.85 -3.15
CA LEU A 9 -2.70 -7.47 -4.45
C LEU A 9 -4.17 -7.38 -4.88
N LYS A 10 -5.12 -7.42 -3.95
CA LYS A 10 -6.55 -7.26 -4.25
C LYS A 10 -6.90 -5.84 -4.68
N VAL A 11 -6.28 -4.84 -4.08
CA VAL A 11 -6.59 -3.43 -4.37
C VAL A 11 -5.68 -2.83 -5.44
N ALA A 12 -4.48 -3.39 -5.64
CA ALA A 12 -3.53 -2.93 -6.63
C ALA A 12 -4.08 -3.19 -8.03
N ARG A 13 -4.10 -2.15 -8.86
CA ARG A 13 -4.48 -2.23 -10.27
C ARG A 13 -3.27 -1.93 -11.13
N ASN A 14 -2.92 -2.84 -12.04
CA ASN A 14 -1.80 -2.65 -12.97
C ASN A 14 -0.43 -2.45 -12.27
N GLY A 15 -0.21 -3.11 -11.12
CA GLY A 15 1.01 -2.92 -10.34
C GLY A 15 1.13 -1.52 -9.72
N LYS A 16 -0.01 -0.83 -9.55
CA LYS A 16 -0.10 0.48 -8.90
C LYS A 16 -1.18 0.46 -7.83
N ILE A 17 -0.96 1.20 -6.76
CA ILE A 17 -1.91 1.34 -5.65
C ILE A 17 -2.01 2.80 -5.24
N ASP A 18 -3.23 3.28 -4.98
CA ASP A 18 -3.41 4.62 -4.44
C ASP A 18 -2.91 4.71 -3.00
N CYS A 19 -2.25 5.80 -2.64
CA CYS A 19 -1.78 6.02 -1.26
C CYS A 19 -2.92 5.93 -0.24
N ALA A 20 -4.10 6.44 -0.59
CA ALA A 20 -5.31 6.31 0.23
C ALA A 20 -5.71 4.84 0.47
N ARG A 21 -5.55 3.98 -0.53
CA ARG A 21 -5.80 2.53 -0.44
C ARG A 21 -4.77 1.84 0.44
N ALA A 22 -3.49 2.16 0.25
CA ALA A 22 -2.40 1.64 1.07
C ALA A 22 -2.56 2.01 2.56
N LEU A 23 -2.95 3.26 2.83
CA LEU A 23 -3.25 3.75 4.19
C LEU A 23 -4.51 3.10 4.78
N ALA A 24 -5.55 2.87 3.96
CA ALA A 24 -6.75 2.18 4.40
C ALA A 24 -6.42 0.74 4.86
N ILE A 25 -5.63 0.01 4.06
CA ILE A 25 -5.14 -1.33 4.41
C ILE A 25 -4.33 -1.31 5.71
N ALA A 26 -3.41 -0.34 5.85
CA ALA A 26 -2.62 -0.18 7.07
C ALA A 26 -3.52 0.01 8.31
N LYS A 27 -4.56 0.84 8.18
CA LYS A 27 -5.51 1.15 9.24
C LYS A 27 -6.39 -0.05 9.60
N GLU A 28 -6.83 -0.80 8.60
CA GLU A 28 -7.68 -1.98 8.75
C GLU A 28 -6.91 -3.14 9.41
N LEU A 29 -5.65 -3.34 9.02
CA LEU A 29 -4.75 -4.32 9.62
C LEU A 29 -4.12 -3.86 10.94
N LYS A 30 -4.38 -2.61 11.38
CA LYS A 30 -3.72 -1.96 12.52
C LYS A 30 -2.18 -2.05 12.47
N VAL A 31 -1.61 -1.98 11.26
CA VAL A 31 -0.16 -1.99 11.05
C VAL A 31 0.33 -0.60 10.63
N PRO A 32 1.61 -0.26 10.89
CA PRO A 32 2.15 1.00 10.43
C PRO A 32 2.20 1.04 8.89
N PRO A 33 1.90 2.19 8.26
CA PRO A 33 1.94 2.33 6.80
C PRO A 33 3.34 2.09 6.21
N ARG A 34 4.39 2.19 7.04
CA ARG A 34 5.76 1.81 6.67
C ARG A 34 5.89 0.33 6.33
N ASP A 35 5.16 -0.53 7.05
CA ASP A 35 5.15 -1.98 6.80
C ASP A 35 4.42 -2.30 5.49
N VAL A 36 3.29 -1.63 5.27
CA VAL A 36 2.54 -1.70 4.00
C VAL A 36 3.40 -1.20 2.84
N GLY A 37 4.12 -0.08 3.01
CA GLY A 37 5.06 0.44 2.01
C GLY A 37 6.18 -0.54 1.69
N LYS A 38 6.77 -1.20 2.70
CA LYS A 38 7.76 -2.28 2.49
C LYS A 38 7.18 -3.46 1.72
N ALA A 39 5.95 -3.88 2.04
CA ALA A 39 5.28 -4.95 1.32
C ALA A 39 4.99 -4.55 -0.14
N ILE A 40 4.51 -3.33 -0.38
CA ILE A 40 4.29 -2.77 -1.72
C ILE A 40 5.60 -2.75 -2.53
N ASP A 41 6.68 -2.25 -1.94
CA ASP A 41 8.02 -2.19 -2.55
C ASP A 41 8.55 -3.59 -2.88
N GLY A 42 8.43 -4.54 -1.94
CA GLY A 42 8.81 -5.94 -2.14
C GLY A 42 7.99 -6.66 -3.21
N LEU A 43 6.74 -6.24 -3.43
CA LEU A 43 5.88 -6.73 -4.51
C LEU A 43 6.14 -6.04 -5.86
N GLY A 44 7.02 -5.03 -5.91
CA GLY A 44 7.29 -4.23 -7.11
C GLY A 44 6.13 -3.33 -7.53
N ILE A 45 5.22 -3.02 -6.60
CA ILE A 45 4.04 -2.18 -6.84
C ILE A 45 4.42 -0.72 -6.59
N ARG A 46 3.95 0.20 -7.44
CA ARG A 46 4.16 1.64 -7.24
C ARG A 46 2.98 2.30 -6.55
N ILE A 47 3.25 3.08 -5.52
CA ILE A 47 2.25 3.97 -4.94
C ILE A 47 2.05 5.14 -5.90
N CYS A 48 0.81 5.38 -6.32
CA CYS A 48 0.42 6.54 -7.13
C CYS A 48 -0.61 7.37 -6.36
N ASN A 49 -0.80 8.64 -6.73
CA ASN A 49 -1.77 9.53 -6.08
C ASN A 49 -1.64 9.61 -4.54
N CYS A 50 -0.53 10.18 -4.04
CA CYS A 50 -0.49 10.59 -2.64
C CYS A 50 -1.35 11.84 -2.43
N GLN A 51 -2.60 11.64 -1.98
CA GLN A 51 -3.54 12.72 -1.67
C GLN A 51 -3.08 13.65 -0.53
N LEU A 52 -1.98 13.34 0.15
CA LEU A 52 -1.43 14.11 1.27
C LEU A 52 -0.29 15.05 0.87
N GLY A 53 0.16 15.07 -0.39
CA GLY A 53 1.37 15.82 -0.76
C GLY A 53 2.63 15.35 -0.01
N CYS A 54 2.61 14.11 0.52
CA CYS A 54 3.64 13.58 1.42
C CYS A 54 4.78 12.84 0.69
N PHE A 55 4.80 12.95 -0.64
CA PHE A 55 5.89 12.48 -1.49
C PHE A 55 6.20 13.61 -2.50
N GLU A 56 6.83 14.68 -2.01
CA GLU A 56 7.81 15.46 -2.77
C GLU A 56 9.22 15.01 -2.35
#